data_AF-B7JZ84-F1
#
_entry.id   AF-B7JZ84-F1
#
_cell.length_a   1.000
_cell.length_b   1.000
_cell.length_c   1.000
_cell.angle_alpha   90.00
_cell.angle_beta   90.00
_cell.angle_gamma   90.00
#
_symmetry.space_group_name_H-M   'P 1'
#
loop_
_entity.id
_entity.type
_entity.pdbx_description
1 polymer ?
#
loop_
_entity_poly.entity_id
_entity_poly.type
_entity_poly.pdbx_seq_one_letter_code
_entity_poly.pdbx_strand_id
1 'polypeptide(L)'
;MKRQVNCSQTFFSVSLIAISINSTFLSSIVSENPYFKQNFSHISVSDDTQLLLAFSGFTDISGIRGSTQIQQLARLGVIETNSNTFRPSQSITRGQFVAWLIKAYNQLHRTPILLTSMAVSAFPDVSPSHPYFRYIQSAHEAGFLVGFEDGTFRPDIPLTREQMIALKSPLDSKGSSRRDADSLRQFVTKTMGFTDAEEMGDQYLQYIAFDLGNAAGGKNFQRVYGNTRIYAPKRPVTREEAAILVSEFRKGKNITEVLEGR
;
A
#
# COMPACT_ATOMS: atom_id res chain seq x y z
N MET A 1 -46.82 -22.65 -30.75
CA MET A 1 -46.42 -21.22 -30.69
C MET A 1 -45.95 -20.95 -29.27
N LYS A 2 -44.77 -20.45 -28.92
CA LYS A 2 -43.66 -19.84 -29.65
C LYS A 2 -42.36 -20.10 -28.84
N ARG A 3 -41.31 -20.50 -29.57
CA ARG A 3 -39.87 -20.24 -29.46
C ARG A 3 -39.24 -19.94 -28.08
N GLN A 4 -38.31 -20.82 -27.71
CA GLN A 4 -37.09 -20.47 -26.97
C GLN A 4 -36.24 -19.46 -27.76
N VAL A 5 -35.56 -18.57 -27.04
CA VAL A 5 -34.34 -17.90 -27.51
C VAL A 5 -33.31 -17.94 -26.38
N ASN A 6 -32.31 -18.81 -26.54
CA ASN A 6 -31.02 -18.66 -25.88
C ASN A 6 -30.32 -17.42 -26.43
N CYS A 7 -29.71 -16.60 -25.58
CA CYS A 7 -28.80 -15.56 -26.04
C CYS A 7 -27.49 -15.62 -25.23
N SER A 8 -26.49 -16.22 -25.84
CA SER A 8 -25.08 -16.01 -25.55
C SER A 8 -24.72 -14.56 -25.87
N GLN A 9 -24.09 -13.82 -24.96
CA GLN A 9 -23.46 -12.55 -25.28
C GLN A 9 -22.00 -12.54 -24.85
N THR A 10 -21.17 -12.86 -25.85
CA THR A 10 -19.97 -12.14 -26.26
C THR A 10 -19.39 -11.11 -25.27
N PHE A 11 -18.18 -11.42 -24.81
CA PHE A 11 -17.22 -10.45 -24.28
C PHE A 11 -16.94 -9.38 -25.35
N PHE A 12 -17.31 -8.13 -25.06
CA PHE A 12 -16.77 -6.98 -25.78
C PHE A 12 -15.66 -6.33 -24.94
N SER A 13 -14.45 -6.34 -25.48
CA SER A 13 -13.34 -5.49 -25.06
C SER A 13 -13.77 -4.03 -25.17
N VAL A 14 -13.74 -3.27 -24.08
CA VAL A 14 -13.97 -1.83 -24.14
C VAL A 14 -12.69 -1.16 -24.65
N SER A 15 -12.65 -0.90 -25.95
CA SER A 15 -11.77 0.11 -26.53
C SER A 15 -12.31 1.49 -26.15
N LEU A 16 -11.41 2.37 -25.67
CA LEU A 16 -11.69 3.75 -25.31
C LEU A 16 -12.32 4.49 -26.51
N ILE A 17 -13.58 4.89 -26.38
CA ILE A 17 -14.20 5.94 -27.19
C ILE A 17 -14.56 7.06 -26.23
N ALA A 18 -13.98 8.24 -26.45
CA ALA A 18 -14.34 9.45 -25.73
C ALA A 18 -15.82 9.76 -26.00
N ILE A 19 -16.68 9.51 -25.02
CA ILE A 19 -18.08 9.89 -25.06
C ILE A 19 -18.27 11.05 -24.09
N SER A 20 -18.69 12.19 -24.62
CA SER A 20 -19.28 13.30 -23.87
C SER A 20 -20.49 12.76 -23.09
N ILE A 21 -20.35 12.54 -21.78
CA ILE A 21 -21.43 12.02 -20.94
C ILE A 21 -22.27 13.18 -20.40
N ASN A 22 -23.58 13.10 -20.61
CA ASN A 22 -24.58 14.05 -20.14
C ASN A 22 -24.63 14.08 -18.60
N SER A 23 -24.71 15.26 -17.99
CA SER A 23 -24.47 15.50 -16.55
C SER A 23 -25.39 14.73 -15.60
N THR A 24 -26.58 14.34 -16.06
CA THR A 24 -27.58 13.58 -15.28
C THR A 24 -27.17 12.12 -15.01
N PHE A 25 -26.26 11.55 -15.80
CA PHE A 25 -25.78 10.18 -15.61
C PHE A 25 -24.63 10.10 -14.57
N LEU A 26 -23.90 11.19 -14.39
CA LEU A 26 -22.84 11.29 -13.36
C LEU A 26 -23.43 11.45 -11.96
N SER A 27 -24.56 12.16 -11.83
CA SER A 27 -25.24 12.33 -10.55
C SER A 27 -25.74 11.01 -9.95
N SER A 28 -26.14 10.03 -10.76
CA SER A 28 -26.59 8.72 -10.24
C SER A 28 -25.40 7.91 -9.71
N ILE A 29 -24.27 7.89 -10.42
CA ILE A 29 -23.04 7.17 -10.00
C ILE A 29 -22.46 7.73 -8.69
N VAL A 30 -22.44 9.05 -8.53
CA VAL A 30 -21.97 9.70 -7.28
C VAL A 30 -22.93 9.43 -6.11
N SER A 31 -24.24 9.31 -6.38
CA SER A 31 -25.26 9.11 -5.34
C SER A 31 -25.30 7.70 -4.74
N GLU A 32 -24.79 6.70 -5.47
CA GLU A 32 -24.82 5.27 -5.08
C GLU A 32 -23.52 4.79 -4.44
N ASN A 33 -22.42 5.57 -4.50
CA ASN A 33 -21.16 5.20 -3.86
C ASN A 33 -21.07 5.73 -2.41
N PRO A 34 -21.09 4.86 -1.38
CA PRO A 34 -21.09 5.28 0.02
C PRO A 34 -19.82 6.04 0.44
N TYR A 35 -18.70 5.88 -0.30
CA TYR A 35 -17.46 6.60 -0.05
C TYR A 35 -17.56 8.08 -0.42
N PHE A 36 -18.32 8.41 -1.48
CA PHE A 36 -18.50 9.79 -1.95
C PHE A 36 -19.46 10.59 -1.05
N LYS A 37 -20.54 9.94 -0.58
CA LYS A 37 -21.53 10.54 0.32
C LYS A 37 -20.95 11.03 1.65
N GLN A 38 -19.97 10.32 2.22
CA GLN A 38 -19.41 10.71 3.51
C GLN A 38 -18.41 11.88 3.45
N ASN A 39 -17.70 12.07 2.33
CA ASN A 39 -16.53 12.95 2.29
C ASN A 39 -16.69 14.21 1.42
N PHE A 40 -17.74 14.31 0.60
CA PHE A 40 -17.88 15.38 -0.39
C PHE A 40 -19.27 16.08 -0.41
N SER A 41 -20.04 15.96 0.67
CA SER A 41 -21.42 16.50 0.78
C SER A 41 -21.54 18.04 0.69
N HIS A 42 -20.42 18.77 0.68
CA HIS A 42 -20.37 20.24 0.61
C HIS A 42 -20.03 20.81 -0.77
N ILE A 43 -19.82 19.96 -1.79
CA ILE A 43 -19.43 20.43 -3.13
C ILE A 43 -20.70 20.69 -3.96
N SER A 44 -21.01 21.96 -4.20
CA SER A 44 -22.02 22.38 -5.18
C SER A 44 -21.43 22.31 -6.60
N VAL A 45 -22.03 21.53 -7.47
CA VAL A 45 -21.58 21.38 -8.86
C VAL A 45 -21.98 22.63 -9.67
N SER A 46 -21.03 23.55 -9.85
CA SER A 46 -21.09 24.60 -10.88
C SER A 46 -20.29 24.17 -12.12
N ASP A 47 -20.62 24.76 -13.27
CA ASP A 47 -20.22 24.47 -14.67
C ASP A 47 -18.72 24.30 -15.01
N ASP A 48 -17.84 24.12 -14.04
CA ASP A 48 -16.44 23.70 -14.22
C ASP A 48 -16.33 22.19 -14.49
N THR A 49 -17.09 21.71 -15.48
CA THR A 49 -17.08 20.32 -15.98
C THR A 49 -15.74 19.90 -16.61
N GLN A 50 -14.70 20.75 -16.53
CA GLN A 50 -13.32 20.39 -16.86
C GLN A 50 -12.49 19.91 -15.66
N LEU A 51 -12.93 20.11 -14.42
CA LEU A 51 -12.12 19.78 -13.25
C LEU A 51 -12.34 18.37 -12.68
N LEU A 52 -13.28 17.58 -13.21
CA LEU A 52 -13.69 16.32 -12.58
C LEU A 52 -13.73 15.07 -13.47
N LEU A 53 -13.25 15.12 -14.72
CA LEU A 53 -13.45 14.03 -15.69
C LEU A 53 -12.20 13.49 -16.39
N ALA A 54 -11.01 13.79 -15.87
CA ALA A 54 -9.80 13.09 -16.29
C ALA A 54 -8.74 13.11 -15.19
N PHE A 55 -8.84 12.21 -14.20
CA PHE A 55 -7.59 11.61 -13.70
C PHE A 55 -7.09 10.68 -14.80
N SER A 56 -6.62 11.27 -15.90
CA SER A 56 -5.59 10.68 -16.73
C SER A 56 -4.50 10.30 -15.73
N GLY A 57 -4.23 9.02 -15.57
CA GLY A 57 -3.27 8.53 -14.58
C GLY A 57 -1.92 9.26 -14.64
N PHE A 58 -1.06 8.99 -13.67
CA PHE A 58 0.22 9.67 -13.56
C PHE A 58 1.01 9.69 -14.88
N THR A 59 1.53 10.85 -15.27
CA THR A 59 2.22 11.02 -16.56
C THR A 59 3.62 10.42 -16.57
N ASP A 60 4.18 10.12 -15.40
CA ASP A 60 5.56 9.70 -15.16
C ASP A 60 5.70 8.23 -14.73
N ILE A 61 4.66 7.41 -14.93
CA ILE A 61 4.69 5.97 -14.63
C ILE A 61 4.61 5.08 -15.89
N SER A 62 4.72 5.67 -17.08
CA SER A 62 4.79 4.86 -18.30
C SER A 62 6.12 4.09 -18.34
N GLY A 63 6.05 2.79 -18.62
CA GLY A 63 7.23 1.92 -18.75
C GLY A 63 7.95 1.56 -17.44
N ILE A 64 7.52 2.09 -16.29
CA ILE A 64 8.05 1.65 -14.99
C ILE A 64 7.35 0.36 -14.55
N ARG A 65 8.10 -0.44 -13.80
CA ARG A 65 7.52 -1.59 -13.08
C ARG A 65 6.57 -1.07 -12.01
N GLY A 66 5.51 -1.82 -11.72
CA GLY A 66 4.53 -1.39 -10.72
C GLY A 66 3.52 -0.34 -11.21
N SER A 67 3.57 0.09 -12.47
CA SER A 67 2.65 1.09 -13.03
C SER A 67 1.17 0.71 -12.85
N THR A 68 0.82 -0.55 -13.10
CA THR A 68 -0.53 -1.08 -12.83
C THR A 68 -0.90 -0.96 -11.35
N GLN A 69 -0.03 -1.38 -10.43
CA GLN A 69 -0.24 -1.32 -8.99
C GLN A 69 -0.44 0.12 -8.52
N ILE A 70 0.37 1.06 -9.02
CA ILE A 70 0.27 2.48 -8.71
C ILE A 70 -1.10 3.04 -9.15
N GLN A 71 -1.54 2.72 -10.37
CA GLN A 71 -2.85 3.14 -10.87
C GLN A 71 -3.99 2.55 -10.05
N GLN A 72 -3.91 1.26 -9.71
CA GLN A 72 -4.93 0.58 -8.90
C GLN A 72 -5.03 1.17 -7.49
N LEU A 73 -3.89 1.42 -6.85
CA LEU A 73 -3.83 2.03 -5.52
C LEU A 73 -4.33 3.48 -5.52
N ALA A 74 -4.07 4.24 -6.59
CA ALA A 74 -4.65 5.58 -6.75
C ALA A 74 -6.17 5.52 -6.90
N ARG A 75 -6.70 4.57 -7.70
CA ARG A 75 -8.15 4.35 -7.85
C ARG A 75 -8.84 3.95 -6.54
N LEU A 76 -8.13 3.26 -5.65
CA LEU A 76 -8.63 2.90 -4.31
C LEU A 76 -8.48 4.02 -3.26
N GLY A 77 -7.94 5.20 -3.63
CA GLY A 77 -7.67 6.28 -2.69
C GLY A 77 -6.55 5.96 -1.70
N VAL A 78 -5.74 4.93 -1.94
CA VAL A 78 -4.56 4.65 -1.11
C VAL A 78 -3.48 5.69 -1.36
N ILE A 79 -3.24 5.99 -2.64
CA ILE A 79 -2.28 6.99 -3.09
C ILE A 79 -3.07 8.23 -3.51
N GLU A 80 -3.09 9.22 -2.63
CA GLU A 80 -3.68 10.54 -2.89
C GLU A 80 -2.58 11.52 -3.31
N THR A 81 -2.88 12.35 -4.31
CA THR A 81 -1.98 13.40 -4.78
C THR A 81 -2.79 14.56 -5.35
N ASN A 82 -2.27 15.78 -5.24
CA ASN A 82 -2.79 16.96 -5.93
C ASN A 82 -2.00 17.26 -7.21
N SER A 83 -1.23 16.29 -7.70
CA SER A 83 -0.35 16.40 -8.87
C SER A 83 -0.67 15.33 -9.91
N ASN A 84 -0.40 15.61 -11.19
CA ASN A 84 -0.45 14.64 -12.27
C ASN A 84 0.81 13.75 -12.37
N THR A 85 1.79 13.94 -11.48
CA THR A 85 3.02 13.11 -11.38
C THR A 85 3.04 12.27 -10.11
N PHE A 86 3.48 11.02 -10.19
CA PHE A 86 3.65 10.10 -9.07
C PHE A 86 4.99 10.24 -8.36
N ARG A 87 6.05 10.58 -9.10
CA ARG A 87 7.46 10.63 -8.71
C ARG A 87 7.98 9.25 -8.25
N PRO A 88 8.04 8.25 -9.14
CA PRO A 88 8.34 6.86 -8.76
C PRO A 88 9.69 6.67 -8.07
N SER A 89 10.72 7.40 -8.51
CA SER A 89 12.09 7.30 -7.98
C SER A 89 12.32 8.09 -6.69
N GLN A 90 11.40 8.96 -6.28
CA GLN A 90 11.54 9.71 -5.03
C GLN A 90 11.42 8.74 -3.84
N SER A 91 12.24 8.96 -2.80
CA SER A 91 12.15 8.16 -1.58
C SER A 91 10.82 8.41 -0.85
N ILE A 92 10.24 7.33 -0.31
CA ILE A 92 9.07 7.41 0.58
C ILE A 92 9.54 7.60 2.02
N THR A 93 8.81 8.40 2.81
CA THR A 93 9.07 8.53 4.24
C THR A 93 8.40 7.41 5.03
N ARG A 94 8.87 7.15 6.26
CA ARG A 94 8.30 6.14 7.15
C ARG A 94 6.82 6.38 7.44
N GLY A 95 6.45 7.63 7.75
CA GLY A 95 5.06 8.02 8.01
C GLY A 95 4.16 7.86 6.79
N GLN A 96 4.64 8.25 5.61
CA GLN A 96 3.89 8.11 4.36
C GLN A 96 3.64 6.63 4.03
N PHE A 97 4.65 5.77 4.22
CA PHE A 97 4.50 4.33 4.01
C PHE A 97 3.47 3.70 4.93
N VAL A 98 3.47 4.03 6.23
CA VAL A 98 2.46 3.51 7.18
C VAL A 98 1.05 3.94 6.80
N ALA A 99 0.88 5.19 6.35
CA ALA A 99 -0.40 5.67 5.85
C ALA A 99 -0.88 4.86 4.63
N TRP A 100 -0.02 4.63 3.65
CA TRP A 100 -0.34 3.78 2.49
C TRP A 100 -0.66 2.35 2.90
N LEU A 101 0.09 1.81 3.84
CA LEU A 101 -0.06 0.44 4.32
C LEU A 101 -1.43 0.23 4.99
N ILE A 102 -1.85 1.12 5.88
CA ILE A 102 -3.17 1.06 6.54
C ILE A 102 -4.30 1.27 5.52
N LYS A 103 -4.18 2.28 4.65
CA LYS A 103 -5.19 2.55 3.63
C LYS A 103 -5.38 1.33 2.72
N ALA A 104 -4.29 0.75 2.21
CA ALA A 104 -4.35 -0.46 1.39
C ALA A 104 -4.95 -1.64 2.16
N TYR A 105 -4.49 -1.89 3.39
CA TYR A 105 -5.01 -2.97 4.22
C TYR A 105 -6.53 -2.90 4.38
N ASN A 106 -7.05 -1.71 4.70
CA ASN A 106 -8.47 -1.46 4.92
C ASN A 106 -9.33 -1.61 3.67
N GLN A 107 -8.77 -1.40 2.47
CA GLN A 107 -9.48 -1.64 1.21
C GLN A 107 -9.52 -3.15 0.85
N LEU A 108 -8.51 -3.91 1.29
CA LEU A 108 -8.32 -5.30 0.88
C LEU A 108 -8.83 -6.33 1.91
N HIS A 109 -9.20 -5.89 3.12
CA HIS A 109 -9.61 -6.77 4.22
C HIS A 109 -11.00 -6.42 4.75
N ARG A 110 -11.74 -7.46 5.19
CA ARG A 110 -13.07 -7.31 5.81
C ARG A 110 -13.02 -6.66 7.20
N THR A 111 -11.93 -6.88 7.92
CA THR A 111 -11.70 -6.32 9.27
C THR A 111 -10.65 -5.21 9.16
N PRO A 112 -11.06 -3.94 9.11
CA PRO A 112 -10.14 -2.83 8.95
C PRO A 112 -9.36 -2.52 10.23
N ILE A 113 -8.20 -1.89 10.08
CA ILE A 113 -7.48 -1.18 11.13
C ILE A 113 -8.15 0.18 11.30
N LEU A 114 -8.77 0.41 12.45
CA LEU A 114 -9.49 1.64 12.73
C LEU A 114 -8.52 2.79 13.05
N LEU A 115 -8.83 3.98 12.54
CA LEU A 115 -8.04 5.17 12.87
C LEU A 115 -8.44 5.71 14.24
N THR A 116 -7.48 5.78 15.15
CA THR A 116 -7.64 6.35 16.49
C THR A 116 -8.16 7.80 16.45
N SER A 117 -9.00 8.15 17.41
CA SER A 117 -9.42 9.53 17.70
C SER A 117 -8.62 10.14 18.86
N MET A 118 -7.74 9.37 19.48
CA MET A 118 -6.93 9.83 20.61
C MET A 118 -5.83 10.78 20.13
N ALA A 119 -5.60 11.83 20.91
CA ALA A 119 -4.53 12.80 20.67
C ALA A 119 -3.26 12.50 21.50
N VAL A 120 -3.23 11.38 22.23
CA VAL A 120 -2.04 10.98 23.01
C VAL A 120 -1.07 10.26 22.08
N SER A 121 0.15 10.77 21.97
CA SER A 121 1.16 10.17 21.11
C SER A 121 1.87 9.01 21.79
N ALA A 122 1.99 7.89 21.08
CA ALA A 122 2.83 6.76 21.46
C ALA A 122 4.33 7.04 21.29
N PHE A 123 4.70 8.04 20.48
CA PHE A 123 6.08 8.37 20.18
C PHE A 123 6.38 9.83 20.50
N PRO A 124 7.50 10.12 21.20
CA PRO A 124 7.83 11.49 21.60
C PRO A 124 8.08 12.42 20.41
N ASP A 125 8.45 11.89 19.25
CA ASP A 125 8.78 12.63 18.03
C ASP A 125 7.64 12.69 17.01
N VAL A 126 6.42 12.27 17.38
CA VAL A 126 5.24 12.34 16.51
C VAL A 126 4.18 13.23 17.17
N SER A 127 4.10 14.49 16.74
CA SER A 127 3.07 15.43 17.21
C SER A 127 1.66 15.00 16.75
N PRO A 128 0.59 15.21 17.55
CA PRO A 128 -0.80 15.07 17.11
C PRO A 128 -1.17 15.89 15.86
N SER A 129 -0.45 16.99 15.59
CA SER A 129 -0.63 17.81 14.40
C SER A 129 0.06 17.28 13.15
N HIS A 130 0.89 16.23 13.28
CA HIS A 130 1.64 15.67 12.17
C HIS A 130 0.68 14.99 11.17
N PRO A 131 0.85 15.18 9.83
CA PRO A 131 -0.11 14.67 8.83
C PRO A 131 -0.36 13.15 8.90
N TYR A 132 0.66 12.38 9.32
CA TYR A 132 0.58 10.93 9.45
C TYR A 132 0.31 10.45 10.88
N PHE A 133 0.07 11.34 11.84
CA PHE A 133 -0.11 11.01 13.27
C PHE A 133 -1.13 9.89 13.48
N ARG A 134 -2.35 10.06 12.94
CA ARG A 134 -3.44 9.09 13.15
C ARG A 134 -3.07 7.70 12.63
N TYR A 135 -2.38 7.60 11.50
CA TYR A 135 -1.94 6.33 10.94
C TYR A 135 -0.86 5.66 11.81
N ILE A 136 0.14 6.43 12.24
CA ILE A 136 1.23 5.94 13.09
C ILE A 136 0.68 5.47 14.43
N GLN A 137 -0.14 6.29 15.08
CA GLN A 137 -0.75 5.96 16.37
C GLN A 137 -1.63 4.71 16.26
N SER A 138 -2.45 4.60 15.21
CA SER A 138 -3.32 3.42 15.01
C SER A 138 -2.53 2.15 14.72
N ALA A 139 -1.42 2.26 13.98
CA ALA A 139 -0.52 1.13 13.75
C ALA A 139 0.13 0.63 15.04
N HIS A 140 0.51 1.55 15.92
CA HIS A 140 1.04 1.23 17.25
C HIS A 140 -0.04 0.54 18.11
N GLU A 141 -1.24 1.11 18.20
CA GLU A 141 -2.37 0.53 18.94
C GLU A 141 -2.78 -0.86 18.40
N ALA A 142 -2.70 -1.07 17.09
CA ALA A 142 -2.92 -2.36 16.45
C ALA A 142 -1.77 -3.38 16.68
N GLY A 143 -0.68 -2.96 17.33
CA GLY A 143 0.40 -3.82 17.80
C GLY A 143 1.34 -4.32 16.72
N PHE A 144 1.40 -3.65 15.57
CA PHE A 144 2.24 -4.09 14.45
C PHE A 144 3.36 -3.11 14.08
N LEU A 145 3.35 -1.91 14.64
CA LEU A 145 4.32 -0.88 14.30
C LEU A 145 5.69 -1.17 14.92
N VAL A 146 6.75 -0.91 14.15
CA VAL A 146 8.14 -1.08 14.59
C VAL A 146 8.82 0.29 14.61
N GLY A 147 9.14 0.77 15.82
CA GLY A 147 9.91 1.99 16.08
C GLY A 147 11.42 1.77 16.12
N PHE A 148 12.16 2.78 16.58
CA PHE A 148 13.58 2.69 16.90
C PHE A 148 13.79 2.30 18.38
N GLU A 149 14.98 1.78 18.69
CA GLU A 149 15.35 1.36 20.05
C GLU A 149 15.34 2.50 21.08
N ASP A 150 15.51 3.75 20.63
CA ASP A 150 15.43 4.95 21.47
C ASP A 150 13.98 5.40 21.78
N GLY A 151 12.99 4.63 21.33
CA GLY A 151 11.57 4.93 21.53
C GLY A 151 10.99 5.94 20.55
N THR A 152 11.74 6.37 19.51
CA THR A 152 11.25 7.27 18.46
C THR A 152 10.64 6.51 17.27
N PHE A 153 9.86 7.20 16.43
CA PHE A 153 9.35 6.63 15.17
C PHE A 153 10.02 7.22 13.92
N ARG A 154 10.41 8.49 13.95
CA ARG A 154 11.03 9.29 12.90
C ARG A 154 10.21 9.28 11.61
N PRO A 155 9.03 9.93 11.58
CA PRO A 155 8.09 9.80 10.46
C PRO A 155 8.59 10.39 9.14
N ASP A 156 9.46 11.40 9.19
CA ASP A 156 9.87 12.19 8.02
C ASP A 156 11.16 11.71 7.36
N ILE A 157 11.90 10.80 7.98
CA ILE A 157 13.12 10.26 7.36
C ILE A 157 12.76 9.25 6.25
N PRO A 158 13.61 9.12 5.22
CA PRO A 158 13.45 8.08 4.21
C PRO A 158 13.38 6.68 4.85
N LEU A 159 12.41 5.89 4.39
CA LEU A 159 12.25 4.50 4.81
C LEU A 159 13.35 3.63 4.18
N THR A 160 14.01 2.78 4.97
CA THR A 160 15.00 1.82 4.44
C THR A 160 14.36 0.48 4.09
N ARG A 161 15.05 -0.35 3.27
CA ARG A 161 14.54 -1.68 2.86
C ARG A 161 14.21 -2.59 4.03
N GLU A 162 15.11 -2.68 5.02
CA GLU A 162 14.89 -3.51 6.21
C GLU A 162 13.67 -3.04 7.03
N GLN A 163 13.49 -1.72 7.16
CA GLN A 163 12.38 -1.13 7.90
C GLN A 163 11.05 -1.34 7.17
N MET A 164 11.05 -1.25 5.84
CA MET A 164 9.87 -1.51 5.03
C MET A 164 9.34 -2.93 5.25
N ILE A 165 10.22 -3.93 5.28
CA ILE A 165 9.83 -5.31 5.57
C ILE A 165 9.38 -5.47 7.03
N ALA A 166 10.07 -4.84 7.97
CA ALA A 166 9.67 -4.85 9.38
C ALA A 166 8.26 -4.28 9.62
N LEU A 167 7.88 -3.23 8.88
CA LEU A 167 6.55 -2.62 8.96
C LEU A 167 5.47 -3.42 8.23
N LYS A 168 5.81 -4.11 7.13
CA LYS A 168 4.85 -4.90 6.32
C LYS A 168 4.59 -6.29 6.89
N SER A 169 5.64 -7.00 7.30
CA SER A 169 5.58 -8.42 7.67
C SER A 169 4.53 -8.75 8.74
N PRO A 170 4.35 -7.96 9.80
CA PRO A 170 3.34 -8.22 10.82
C PRO A 170 1.88 -8.31 10.30
N LEU A 171 1.57 -7.61 9.21
CA LEU A 171 0.23 -7.64 8.59
C LEU A 171 0.02 -8.88 7.72
N ASP A 172 1.08 -9.51 7.24
CA ASP A 172 1.01 -10.76 6.48
C ASP A 172 0.99 -11.99 7.40
N SER A 173 1.57 -11.89 8.60
CA SER A 173 1.53 -12.95 9.58
C SER A 173 1.88 -12.49 10.99
N LYS A 174 1.18 -13.05 11.99
CA LYS A 174 1.47 -12.86 13.42
C LYS A 174 2.50 -13.85 13.97
N GLY A 175 3.47 -14.25 13.15
CA GLY A 175 4.47 -15.26 13.52
C GLY A 175 5.56 -14.67 14.41
N SER A 176 5.68 -15.14 15.64
CA SER A 176 6.82 -14.84 16.52
C SER A 176 7.89 -15.93 16.35
N SER A 177 9.00 -15.64 15.66
CA SER A 177 10.15 -16.54 15.68
C SER A 177 10.89 -16.35 17.00
N ARG A 178 10.97 -17.40 17.83
CA ARG A 178 11.73 -17.40 19.10
C ARG A 178 13.24 -17.53 18.92
N ARG A 179 13.76 -17.23 17.73
CA ARG A 179 15.18 -17.38 17.41
C ARG A 179 15.92 -16.12 17.81
N ASP A 180 17.11 -16.29 18.38
CA ASP A 180 18.03 -15.19 18.67
C ASP A 180 18.58 -14.56 17.38
N ALA A 181 19.16 -13.36 17.51
CA ALA A 181 19.66 -12.58 16.38
C ALA A 181 20.74 -13.32 15.60
N ASP A 182 21.67 -14.01 16.26
CA ASP A 182 22.77 -14.73 15.60
C ASP A 182 22.24 -15.89 14.75
N SER A 183 21.31 -16.67 15.29
CA SER A 183 20.62 -17.73 14.55
C SER A 183 19.87 -17.19 13.32
N LEU A 184 19.21 -16.05 13.45
CA LEU A 184 18.49 -15.40 12.33
C LEU A 184 19.47 -14.86 11.27
N ARG A 185 20.56 -14.24 11.70
CA ARG A 185 21.63 -13.72 10.85
C ARG A 185 22.32 -14.84 10.08
N GLN A 186 22.60 -15.97 10.74
CA GLN A 186 23.11 -17.17 10.09
C GLN A 186 22.14 -17.72 9.06
N PHE A 187 20.83 -17.77 9.36
CA PHE A 187 19.82 -18.17 8.38
C PHE A 187 19.82 -17.25 7.15
N VAL A 188 19.77 -15.94 7.33
CA VAL A 188 19.77 -14.97 6.22
C VAL A 188 21.06 -15.05 5.39
N THR A 189 22.20 -15.26 6.03
CA THR A 189 23.51 -15.31 5.35
C THR A 189 23.76 -16.66 4.68
N LYS A 190 23.62 -17.77 5.43
CA LYS A 190 24.03 -19.11 5.00
C LYS A 190 22.94 -19.86 4.27
N THR A 191 21.69 -19.74 4.73
CA THR A 191 20.55 -20.44 4.09
C THR A 191 19.99 -19.64 2.94
N MET A 192 19.75 -18.34 3.15
CA MET A 192 19.18 -17.48 2.10
C MET A 192 20.24 -16.90 1.17
N GLY A 193 21.51 -16.84 1.58
CA GLY A 193 22.63 -16.49 0.71
C GLY A 193 22.84 -15.00 0.48
N PHE A 194 22.31 -14.13 1.36
CA PHE A 194 22.54 -12.68 1.26
C PHE A 194 23.97 -12.32 1.63
N THR A 195 24.63 -11.51 0.81
CA THR A 195 26.05 -11.17 0.95
C THR A 195 26.31 -9.99 1.87
N ASP A 196 25.28 -9.21 2.18
CA ASP A 196 25.28 -7.97 2.95
C ASP A 196 24.37 -8.06 4.18
N ALA A 197 24.08 -9.28 4.63
CA ALA A 197 23.29 -9.53 5.83
C ALA A 197 23.89 -8.89 7.09
N GLU A 198 25.22 -8.69 7.13
CA GLU A 198 25.89 -8.03 8.25
C GLU A 198 25.46 -6.58 8.46
N GLU A 199 24.95 -5.91 7.43
CA GLU A 199 24.43 -4.54 7.54
C GLU A 199 23.00 -4.48 8.09
N MET A 200 22.31 -5.62 8.23
CA MET A 200 20.94 -5.66 8.76
C MET A 200 20.94 -5.37 10.27
N GLY A 201 20.03 -4.50 10.70
CA GLY A 201 19.81 -4.28 12.14
C GLY A 201 19.20 -5.51 12.81
N ASP A 202 19.72 -5.90 13.98
CA ASP A 202 19.27 -7.09 14.72
C ASP A 202 17.76 -7.08 15.00
N GLN A 203 17.25 -5.91 15.40
CA GLN A 203 15.82 -5.67 15.64
C GLN A 203 14.92 -5.96 14.42
N TYR A 204 15.48 -5.98 13.20
CA TYR A 204 14.74 -6.26 11.97
C TYR A 204 14.89 -7.69 11.47
N LEU A 205 15.90 -8.43 11.94
CA LEU A 205 16.22 -9.78 11.45
C LEU A 205 15.05 -10.75 11.58
N GLN A 206 14.26 -10.67 12.65
CA GLN A 206 13.10 -11.56 12.82
C GLN A 206 12.06 -11.37 11.72
N TYR A 207 11.81 -10.12 11.27
CA TYR A 207 10.85 -9.81 10.22
C TYR A 207 11.41 -10.19 8.86
N ILE A 208 12.69 -9.91 8.61
CA ILE A 208 13.37 -10.26 7.37
C ILE A 208 13.45 -11.77 7.20
N ALA A 209 13.93 -12.50 8.20
CA ALA A 209 14.03 -13.95 8.16
C ALA A 209 12.65 -14.60 8.00
N PHE A 210 11.62 -14.04 8.64
CA PHE A 210 10.26 -14.50 8.46
C PHE A 210 9.78 -14.31 7.00
N ASP A 211 9.96 -13.11 6.44
CA ASP A 211 9.62 -12.81 5.05
C ASP A 211 10.31 -13.77 4.06
N LEU A 212 11.60 -14.01 4.28
CA LEU A 212 12.43 -14.85 3.42
C LEU A 212 12.11 -16.35 3.54
N GLY A 213 11.85 -16.82 4.76
CA GLY A 213 11.57 -18.23 5.07
C GLY A 213 10.11 -18.65 4.83
N ASN A 214 9.23 -17.70 4.48
CA ASN A 214 7.82 -17.98 4.27
C ASN A 214 7.60 -18.77 2.96
N ALA A 215 7.47 -20.09 3.09
CA ALA A 215 7.18 -21.00 1.98
C ALA A 215 5.77 -20.82 1.38
N ALA A 216 4.84 -20.16 2.09
CA ALA A 216 3.46 -19.93 1.66
C ALA A 216 3.29 -18.70 0.75
N GLY A 217 4.33 -18.32 -0.02
CA GLY A 217 4.25 -17.34 -1.11
C GLY A 217 4.29 -15.86 -0.72
N GLY A 218 4.34 -15.52 0.57
CA GLY A 218 4.39 -14.13 1.05
C GLY A 218 5.81 -13.58 1.18
N LYS A 219 6.58 -13.54 0.08
CA LYS A 219 7.96 -13.00 0.06
C LYS A 219 7.94 -11.55 -0.41
N ASN A 220 7.70 -10.63 0.51
CA ASN A 220 7.62 -9.21 0.24
C ASN A 220 8.90 -8.67 -0.42
N PHE A 221 10.07 -9.08 0.05
CA PHE A 221 11.34 -8.66 -0.54
C PHE A 221 11.46 -9.13 -2.00
N GLN A 222 11.18 -10.41 -2.27
CA GLN A 222 11.25 -10.97 -3.61
C GLN A 222 10.23 -10.31 -4.56
N ARG A 223 9.02 -9.98 -4.08
CA ARG A 223 8.01 -9.25 -4.87
C ARG A 223 8.55 -7.92 -5.39
N VAL A 224 9.29 -7.20 -4.55
CA VAL A 224 9.81 -5.87 -4.89
C VAL A 224 11.15 -5.92 -5.61
N TYR A 225 12.04 -6.86 -5.32
CA TYR A 225 13.42 -6.83 -5.83
C TYR A 225 13.81 -8.05 -6.69
N GLY A 226 12.91 -9.02 -6.84
CA GLY A 226 13.19 -10.27 -7.53
C GLY A 226 14.15 -11.16 -6.75
N ASN A 227 14.78 -12.09 -7.47
CA ASN A 227 15.78 -12.99 -6.91
C ASN A 227 17.15 -12.33 -6.97
N THR A 228 17.67 -11.92 -5.81
CA THR A 228 18.99 -11.32 -5.67
C THR A 228 19.66 -11.80 -4.37
N ARG A 229 20.99 -11.75 -4.33
CA ARG A 229 21.80 -12.00 -3.13
C ARG A 229 22.23 -10.72 -2.41
N ILE A 230 21.87 -9.55 -2.93
CA ILE A 230 22.17 -8.25 -2.31
C ILE A 230 20.87 -7.67 -1.78
N TYR A 231 20.77 -7.53 -0.46
CA TYR A 231 19.59 -7.00 0.20
C TYR A 231 19.57 -5.47 0.19
N ALA A 232 20.72 -4.84 0.39
CA ALA A 232 20.96 -3.41 0.61
C ALA A 232 20.07 -2.82 1.73
N PRO A 233 20.19 -3.32 2.98
CA PRO A 233 19.21 -3.08 4.03
C PRO A 233 19.02 -1.60 4.37
N LYS A 234 20.07 -0.78 4.26
CA LYS A 234 20.04 0.65 4.55
C LYS A 234 19.62 1.52 3.37
N ARG A 235 19.45 0.95 2.17
CA ARG A 235 19.10 1.72 0.98
C ARG A 235 17.68 2.30 1.13
N PRO A 236 17.48 3.61 0.87
CA PRO A 236 16.15 4.20 0.84
C PRO A 236 15.22 3.48 -0.14
N VAL A 237 13.96 3.37 0.24
CA VAL A 237 12.88 2.79 -0.56
C VAL A 237 12.24 3.89 -1.41
N THR A 238 12.04 3.59 -2.69
CA THR A 238 11.35 4.51 -3.60
C THR A 238 9.83 4.36 -3.48
N ARG A 239 9.09 5.39 -3.91
CA ARG A 239 7.62 5.36 -3.94
C ARG A 239 7.09 4.23 -4.82
N GLU A 240 7.74 3.92 -5.93
CA GLU A 240 7.41 2.77 -6.78
C GLU A 240 7.53 1.45 -6.01
N GLU A 241 8.66 1.23 -5.34
CA GLU A 241 8.93 0.01 -4.58
C GLU A 241 7.91 -0.19 -3.45
N ALA A 242 7.56 0.89 -2.76
CA ALA A 242 6.51 0.89 -1.73
C ALA A 242 5.14 0.57 -2.31
N ALA A 243 4.76 1.16 -3.46
CA ALA A 243 3.48 0.89 -4.12
C ALA A 243 3.34 -0.58 -4.54
N ILE A 244 4.38 -1.16 -5.12
CA ILE A 244 4.42 -2.60 -5.47
C ILE A 244 4.23 -3.46 -4.23
N LEU A 245 4.81 -3.04 -3.10
CA LEU A 245 4.71 -3.83 -1.88
C LEU A 245 3.31 -3.79 -1.25
N VAL A 246 2.69 -2.62 -1.16
CA VAL A 246 1.41 -2.44 -0.46
C VAL A 246 0.19 -2.83 -1.30
N SER A 247 0.37 -3.08 -2.61
CA SER A 247 -0.72 -3.57 -3.47
C SER A 247 -1.15 -5.00 -3.19
N GLU A 248 -0.38 -5.73 -2.36
CA GLU A 248 -0.65 -7.13 -2.07
C GLU A 248 -0.30 -7.51 -0.63
N PHE A 249 -1.17 -8.31 -0.03
CA PHE A 249 -1.00 -8.89 1.29
C PHE A 249 -1.14 -10.40 1.18
N ARG A 250 -0.54 -11.13 2.13
CA ARG A 250 -0.64 -12.59 2.17
C ARG A 250 -2.10 -13.07 2.31
N LYS A 251 -2.93 -12.29 3.00
CA LYS A 251 -4.37 -12.50 3.15
C LYS A 251 -5.10 -11.25 2.64
N GLY A 252 -6.42 -11.37 2.45
CA GLY A 252 -7.24 -10.32 1.89
C GLY A 252 -7.61 -10.60 0.43
N LYS A 253 -8.40 -9.70 -0.14
CA LYS A 253 -8.82 -9.75 -1.54
C LYS A 253 -7.69 -9.26 -2.45
N ASN A 254 -7.67 -9.72 -3.70
CA ASN A 254 -6.81 -9.12 -4.70
C ASN A 254 -7.28 -7.69 -5.02
N ILE A 255 -6.35 -6.76 -5.24
CA ILE A 255 -6.68 -5.37 -5.57
C ILE A 255 -7.57 -5.24 -6.82
N THR A 256 -7.37 -6.12 -7.80
CA THR A 256 -8.17 -6.18 -9.03
C THR A 256 -9.60 -6.63 -8.72
N GLU A 257 -9.76 -7.67 -7.89
CA GLU A 257 -11.09 -8.14 -7.46
C GLU A 257 -11.86 -7.03 -6.72
N VAL A 258 -11.19 -6.31 -5.83
CA VAL A 258 -11.81 -5.17 -5.11
C VAL A 258 -12.28 -4.08 -6.07
N LEU A 259 -11.44 -3.71 -7.05
CA LEU A 259 -11.79 -2.71 -8.07
C LEU A 259 -12.91 -3.15 -9.01
N GLU A 260 -13.07 -4.46 -9.22
CA GLU A 260 -14.12 -5.05 -10.05
C GLU A 260 -15.41 -5.35 -9.25
N GLY A 261 -15.44 -5.07 -7.95
CA GLY A 261 -16.59 -5.34 -7.09
C GLY A 261 -16.84 -6.82 -6.80
N ARG A 262 -15.80 -7.65 -6.92
CA ARG A 262 -15.85 -9.11 -6.68
C ARG A 262 -15.48 -9.45 -5.22
#